data_AF-A0A291E104-F1
#
_entry.id   AF-A0A291E104-F1
#
_cell.length_a   1.000
_cell.length_b   1.000
_cell.length_c   1.000
_cell.angle_alpha   90.00
_cell.angle_beta   90.00
_cell.angle_gamma   90.00
#
_symmetry.space_group_name_H-M   'P 1'
#
loop_
_entity.id
_entity.type
_entity.pdbx_description
1 polymer ?
#
loop_
_entity_poly.entity_id
_entity_poly.type
_entity_poly.pdbx_seq_one_letter_code
_entity_poly.pdbx_strand_id
1 'polypeptide(L)' 'MVRYTVQDHFGLDNNDISKVKFKFFRFFGIWFILQRYSRFKFKPFMTNIEAKINITGERNDGEI' A
#
# COMPACT_ATOMS: atom_id res chain seq x y z
N MET A 1 -16.83 5.32 -16.27
CA MET A 1 -15.50 5.44 -15.63
C MET A 1 -15.67 5.30 -14.13
N VAL A 2 -15.17 4.22 -13.55
CA VAL A 2 -15.16 3.97 -12.11
C VAL A 2 -13.83 4.40 -11.54
N ARG A 3 -13.87 5.10 -10.40
CA ARG A 3 -12.68 5.52 -9.65
C ARG A 3 -12.54 4.64 -8.41
N TYR A 4 -11.39 4.01 -8.26
CA TYR A 4 -11.01 3.26 -7.08
C TYR A 4 -9.92 4.01 -6.34
N THR A 5 -10.15 4.25 -5.05
CA THR A 5 -9.17 4.86 -4.15
C THR A 5 -8.88 3.86 -3.05
N VAL A 6 -7.59 3.53 -2.87
CA VAL A 6 -7.13 2.63 -1.80
C VAL A 6 -6.09 3.38 -0.98
N GLN A 7 -6.21 3.25 0.34
CA GLN A 7 -5.18 3.67 1.28
C GLN A 7 -4.64 2.44 1.95
N ASP A 8 -3.32 2.26 1.85
CA ASP A 8 -2.62 1.21 2.57
C ASP A 8 -1.73 1.82 3.64
N HIS A 9 -1.81 1.25 4.84
CA HIS A 9 -0.84 1.49 5.88
C HIS A 9 0.20 0.36 5.84
N PHE A 10 1.35 0.65 5.21
CA PHE A 10 2.46 -0.30 5.16
C PHE A 10 3.18 -0.36 6.52
N GLY A 11 2.55 -1.01 7.49
CA GLY A 11 3.04 -1.18 8.85
C GLY A 11 4.06 -2.31 8.92
N LEU A 12 5.31 -2.00 9.25
CA LEU A 12 6.32 -3.01 9.54
C LEU A 12 6.22 -3.41 11.01
N ASP A 13 6.11 -4.70 11.32
CA ASP A 13 6.19 -5.19 12.70
C ASP A 13 7.64 -5.54 13.09
N ASN A 14 7.89 -5.88 14.36
CA ASN A 14 9.23 -6.23 14.85
C ASN A 14 9.78 -7.54 14.25
N ASN A 15 8.89 -8.46 13.87
CA ASN A 15 9.21 -9.72 13.23
C ASN A 15 9.52 -9.55 11.73
N ASP A 16 9.01 -8.51 11.08
CA ASP A 16 9.35 -8.23 9.68
C ASP A 16 10.78 -7.74 9.53
N ILE A 17 11.22 -6.78 10.35
CA ILE A 17 12.60 -6.28 10.32
C ILE A 17 13.64 -7.34 10.72
N SER A 18 13.27 -8.35 11.52
CA SER A 18 14.21 -9.40 11.91
C SER A 18 14.59 -10.35 10.75
N LYS A 19 13.75 -10.42 9.70
CA LYS A 19 13.96 -11.30 8.55
C LYS A 19 15.08 -10.79 7.64
N VAL A 20 15.88 -11.72 7.12
CA VAL A 20 17.03 -11.45 6.24
C VAL A 20 16.66 -10.54 5.06
N LYS A 21 15.50 -10.77 4.43
CA LYS A 21 14.97 -9.97 3.32
C LYS A 21 14.88 -8.47 3.67
N PHE A 22 14.44 -8.11 4.86
CA PHE A 22 14.28 -6.72 5.27
C PHE A 22 15.61 -6.09 5.72
N LYS A 23 16.59 -6.89 6.14
CA LYS A 23 17.96 -6.42 6.36
C LYS A 23 18.70 -6.06 5.07
N PHE A 24 18.46 -6.79 3.98
CA PHE A 24 19.07 -6.48 2.67
C PHE A 24 18.63 -5.12 2.12
N PHE A 25 17.38 -4.75 2.37
CA PHE A 25 16.78 -3.52 1.88
C PHE A 25 16.72 -2.46 2.99
N ARG A 26 17.80 -1.68 3.10
CA ARG A 26 18.03 -0.70 4.19
C ARG A 26 16.93 0.35 4.34
N PHE A 27 16.16 0.61 3.28
CA PHE A 27 15.01 1.51 3.32
C PHE A 27 13.90 1.03 4.28
N PHE A 28 13.69 -0.28 4.45
CA PHE A 28 12.72 -0.78 5.42
C PHE A 28 13.13 -0.50 6.87
N GLY A 29 14.44 -0.52 7.17
CA GLY A 29 14.95 -0.15 8.49
C GLY A 29 14.74 1.33 8.80
N ILE A 30 14.98 2.21 7.81
CA ILE A 30 14.69 3.64 7.93
C ILE A 30 13.19 3.84 8.15
N TRP A 31 12.35 3.22 7.31
CA TRP A 31 10.89 3.27 7.42
C TRP A 31 10.38 2.82 8.80
N PHE A 32 10.90 1.70 9.31
CA PHE A 32 10.56 1.16 10.63
C PHE A 32 10.83 2.14 11.77
N ILE A 33 11.99 2.83 11.73
CA ILE A 33 12.34 3.86 12.73
C ILE A 33 11.40 5.05 12.61
N LEU A 34 11.16 5.54 11.40
CA LEU A 34 10.28 6.69 11.17
C LEU A 34 8.85 6.43 11.66
N GLN A 35 8.34 5.20 11.54
CA GLN A 35 7.03 4.81 12.05
C GLN A 35 6.92 4.78 13.58
N ARG A 36 8.00 4.49 14.31
CA ARG A 36 7.97 4.25 15.77
C ARG A 36 8.60 5.35 16.60
N TYR A 37 9.45 6.20 16.01
CA TYR A 37 10.21 7.20 16.76
C TYR A 37 9.35 8.43 17.08
N SER A 38 8.82 8.46 18.30
CA SER A 38 7.89 9.48 18.81
C SER A 38 8.42 10.91 18.74
N ARG A 39 9.74 11.10 18.83
CA ARG A 39 10.39 12.41 18.84
C ARG A 39 10.33 13.16 17.52
N PHE A 40 10.12 12.46 16.40
CA PHE A 40 10.03 13.10 15.10
C PHE A 40 8.60 13.55 14.73
N LYS A 41 7.59 13.26 15.56
CA LYS A 41 6.17 13.56 15.28
C LYS A 41 5.71 13.10 13.88
N PHE A 42 6.29 12.01 13.36
CA PHE A 42 5.89 11.53 12.03
C PHE A 42 4.43 11.07 12.07
N LYS A 43 3.61 11.67 11.21
CA LYS A 43 2.28 11.13 10.89
C LYS A 43 2.48 9.75 10.24
N PRO A 44 1.57 8.79 10.46
CA PRO A 44 1.67 7.48 9.83
C PRO A 44 1.82 7.64 8.31
N PHE A 45 2.81 6.95 7.74
CA PHE A 45 3.02 6.93 6.31
C PHE A 45 1.88 6.14 5.66
N MET A 46 1.09 6.82 4.84
CA MET A 46 0.00 6.22 4.08
C MET A 46 0.37 6.22 2.60
N THR A 47 0.24 5.05 1.97
CA THR A 47 0.34 4.95 0.52
C THR A 47 -1.05 5.16 -0.05
N ASN A 48 -1.24 6.24 -0.81
CA ASN A 48 -2.48 6.53 -1.50
C ASN A 48 -2.38 6.02 -2.94
N ILE A 49 -3.31 5.16 -3.35
CA ILE A 49 -3.35 4.56 -4.68
C ILE A 49 -4.70 4.94 -5.32
N GLU A 50 -4.66 5.52 -6.52
CA GLU A 50 -5.85 5.84 -7.32
C GLU A 50 -5.82 5.07 -8.64
N ALA A 51 -6.92 4.42 -9.01
CA ALA A 51 -7.11 3.78 -10.30
C ALA A 51 -8.43 4.23 -10.95
N LYS A 52 -8.40 4.51 -12.26
CA LYS A 52 -9.57 4.85 -13.06
C LYS A 52 -9.80 3.77 -14.10
N ILE A 53 -10.95 3.11 -14.04
CA ILE A 53 -11.29 1.99 -14.92
C ILE A 53 -12.50 2.36 -15.76
N ASN A 54 -12.38 2.21 -17.08
CA ASN A 54 -13.52 2.32 -17.98
C ASN A 54 -14.17 0.95 -18.09
N ILE A 55 -15.40 0.83 -17.60
CA ILE A 55 -16.21 -0.37 -17.74
C ILE A 55 -17.04 -0.19 -19.00
N THR A 56 -16.85 -1.11 -19.96
CA THR A 56 -17.62 -1.22 -21.20
C THR A 56 -18.32 -2.58 -21.21
N GLY A 57 -19.49 -2.67 -21.83
CA GLY A 57 -20.21 -3.93 -21.96
C GLY A 57 -21.13 -3.89 -23.16
N GLU A 58 -21.38 -5.05 -23.74
CA GLU A 58 -22.34 -5.27 -24.81
C GLU A 58 -23.54 -6.06 -24.26
N ARG A 59 -24.74 -5.80 -24.80
CA ARG A 59 -25.91 -6.60 -24.44
C ARG A 59 -25.73 -7.98 -25.03
N ASN A 60 -25.79 -9.01 -24.18
CA ASN A 60 -25.85 -10.38 -24.64
C ASN A 60 -27.31 -10.68 -25.00
N ASP A 61 -27.66 -10.37 -26.25
CA ASP A 61 -28.94 -10.72 -26.84
C ASP A 61 -28.84 -12.20 -27.23
N GLY A 62 -29.11 -13.09 -26.27
CA GLY A 62 -28.86 -14.52 -26.41
C GLY A 62 -29.32 -15.07 -27.76
N GLU A 63 -28.39 -15.69 -28.49
CA GLU A 63 -28.71 -16.48 -29.68
C GLU A 63 -29.71 -17.58 -29.29
N ILE A 64 -30.86 -17.56 -29.96
CA ILE A 64 -31.89 -18.61 -29.94
C ILE A 64 -31.50 -19.67 -30.95
#